data_AF-A0A5D5ALC8-F1
#
_entry.id   AF-A0A5D5ALC8-F1
#
_cell.length_a   1.000
_cell.length_b   1.000
_cell.length_c   1.000
_cell.angle_alpha   90.00
_cell.angle_beta   90.00
_cell.angle_gamma   90.00
#
_symmetry.space_group_name_H-M   'P 1'
#
loop_
_entity.id
_entity.type
_entity.pdbx_description
1 polymer ?
#
loop_
_entity_poly.entity_id
_entity_poly.type
_entity_poly.pdbx_seq_one_letter_code
_entity_poly.pdbx_strand_id
1 'polypeptide(L)'
;MSHQNNIFSIGLDDRDRLNKELGGGIPTGSIVLMEGDYGAGKSAISQRFTYGLCETGKSVTFLSTELEVKGFVDQMNSLNYNVEEHLLFENLLFLHGDLDSGGVLSSDPDEQNRQDLLTDLMDEETIWSADVIIIDTFDAILRNDPKFEALVRENEERQAALEIISFFRNVISQGKVVILTVDPSTVGEEAIGPFRSIADVFIELEMIEVGNDIRRQLFIKRFAGMGEQVGDRVGYSVRSGVGIVIENRSVA
;
A
#
# COMPACT_ATOMS: atom_id res chain seq x y z
N MET A 1 11.87 26.42 -15.97
CA MET A 1 12.45 25.77 -14.78
C MET A 1 12.38 24.28 -15.05
N SER A 2 13.52 23.59 -15.04
CA SER A 2 13.57 22.14 -15.26
C SER A 2 12.75 21.44 -14.17
N HIS A 3 11.75 20.64 -14.56
CA HIS A 3 11.16 19.65 -13.66
C HIS A 3 12.29 18.68 -13.27
N GLN A 4 13.00 18.95 -12.17
CA GLN A 4 13.71 17.90 -11.47
C GLN A 4 12.63 16.94 -10.99
N ASN A 5 12.63 15.73 -11.52
CA ASN A 5 11.67 14.70 -11.16
C ASN A 5 11.76 14.46 -9.64
N ASN A 6 10.73 14.90 -8.94
CA ASN A 6 10.63 14.81 -7.50
C ASN A 6 10.16 13.38 -7.19
N ILE A 7 11.11 12.50 -6.92
CA ILE A 7 10.91 11.05 -6.74
C ILE A 7 11.45 10.66 -5.36
N PHE A 8 10.71 9.86 -4.62
CA PHE A 8 11.17 9.20 -3.41
C PHE A 8 11.81 7.86 -3.78
N SER A 9 13.13 7.79 -3.65
CA SER A 9 13.85 6.52 -3.85
C SER A 9 13.41 5.50 -2.82
N ILE A 10 13.11 4.29 -3.30
CA ILE A 10 12.78 3.16 -2.44
C ILE A 10 14.04 2.37 -2.02
N GLY A 11 15.24 2.84 -2.36
CA GLY A 11 16.52 2.37 -1.82
C GLY A 11 16.86 0.89 -2.06
N LEU A 12 17.83 0.39 -1.29
CA LEU A 12 18.39 -0.97 -1.29
C LEU A 12 18.94 -1.47 -2.64
N ASP A 13 19.54 -0.59 -3.45
CA ASP A 13 20.18 -0.96 -4.73
C ASP A 13 21.33 -1.98 -4.57
N ASP A 14 21.87 -2.11 -3.36
CA ASP A 14 22.89 -3.10 -2.96
C ASP A 14 22.30 -4.46 -2.57
N ARG A 15 21.01 -4.53 -2.24
CA ARG A 15 20.31 -5.77 -1.83
C ARG A 15 19.43 -6.35 -2.93
N ASP A 16 18.72 -5.49 -3.65
CA ASP A 16 17.85 -5.89 -4.75
C ASP A 16 17.88 -4.85 -5.89
N ARG A 17 17.05 -5.07 -6.91
CA ARG A 17 16.99 -4.20 -8.10
C ARG A 17 15.67 -3.45 -8.22
N LEU A 18 14.79 -3.54 -7.23
CA LEU A 18 13.41 -3.05 -7.36
C LEU A 18 13.36 -1.55 -7.60
N ASN A 19 14.18 -0.78 -6.88
CA ASN A 19 14.30 0.67 -7.05
C ASN A 19 14.64 1.06 -8.50
N LYS A 20 15.62 0.37 -9.10
CA LYS A 20 15.99 0.57 -10.49
C LYS A 20 14.89 0.15 -11.47
N GLU A 21 14.25 -0.99 -11.25
CA GLU A 21 13.18 -1.48 -12.13
C GLU A 21 11.93 -0.55 -12.09
N LEU A 22 11.75 0.20 -11.00
CA LEU A 22 10.74 1.25 -10.85
C LEU A 22 11.25 2.66 -11.23
N GLY A 23 12.33 2.76 -12.01
CA GLY A 23 12.79 4.04 -12.55
C GLY A 23 13.38 5.00 -11.51
N GLY A 24 13.91 4.45 -10.41
CA GLY A 24 14.63 5.17 -9.35
C GLY A 24 13.79 5.49 -8.10
N GLY A 25 12.51 5.12 -8.07
CA GLY A 25 11.65 5.32 -6.90
C GLY A 25 10.19 5.61 -7.27
N ILE A 26 9.44 6.17 -6.32
CA ILE A 26 8.02 6.52 -6.50
C ILE A 26 7.89 8.03 -6.69
N PRO A 27 7.14 8.53 -7.70
CA PRO A 27 6.89 9.96 -7.89
C PRO A 27 6.25 10.59 -6.65
N THR A 28 6.75 11.75 -6.21
CA THR A 28 6.09 12.49 -5.11
C THR A 28 4.75 13.04 -5.54
N GLY A 29 3.83 13.25 -4.60
CA GLY A 29 2.51 13.76 -4.92
C GLY A 29 1.67 12.77 -5.75
N SER A 30 1.82 11.47 -5.48
CA SER A 30 1.18 10.39 -6.24
C SER A 30 0.30 9.50 -5.37
N ILE A 31 -0.78 9.01 -5.98
CA ILE A 31 -1.52 7.84 -5.49
C ILE A 31 -0.97 6.61 -6.22
N VAL A 32 -0.48 5.65 -5.45
CA VAL A 32 -0.03 4.34 -5.91
C VAL A 32 -1.09 3.30 -5.55
N LEU A 33 -1.60 2.60 -6.54
CA LEU A 33 -2.51 1.47 -6.33
C LEU A 33 -1.77 0.17 -6.63
N MET A 34 -1.74 -0.74 -5.67
CA MET A 34 -1.22 -2.09 -5.81
C MET A 34 -2.35 -3.10 -5.69
N GLU A 35 -2.71 -3.73 -6.80
CA GLU A 35 -3.73 -4.77 -6.82
C GLU A 35 -3.12 -6.15 -6.97
N GLY A 36 -3.76 -7.17 -6.41
CA GLY A 36 -3.43 -8.56 -6.67
C GLY A 36 -4.16 -9.48 -5.73
N ASP A 37 -4.24 -10.76 -6.09
CA ASP A 37 -4.94 -11.75 -5.28
C ASP A 37 -4.25 -11.99 -3.93
N TYR A 38 -4.95 -12.65 -3.01
CA TYR A 38 -4.36 -13.19 -1.79
C TYR A 38 -3.10 -14.02 -2.10
N GLY A 39 -2.02 -13.78 -1.35
CA GLY A 39 -0.74 -14.47 -1.55
C GLY A 39 0.12 -13.97 -2.71
N ALA A 40 -0.38 -13.00 -3.51
CA ALA A 40 0.37 -12.40 -4.61
C ALA A 40 1.57 -11.57 -4.15
N GLY A 41 1.67 -11.22 -2.86
CA GLY A 41 2.83 -10.57 -2.24
C GLY A 41 2.68 -9.08 -1.92
N LYS A 42 1.45 -8.54 -1.94
CA LYS A 42 1.12 -7.12 -1.67
C LYS A 42 1.83 -6.59 -0.42
N SER A 43 1.61 -7.22 0.73
CA SER A 43 2.21 -6.84 2.01
C SER A 43 3.73 -6.92 2.00
N ALA A 44 4.32 -7.94 1.37
CA ALA A 44 5.78 -8.08 1.29
C ALA A 44 6.42 -6.94 0.47
N ILE A 45 5.76 -6.50 -0.60
CA ILE A 45 6.20 -5.34 -1.38
C ILE A 45 6.01 -4.04 -0.59
N SER A 46 4.87 -3.86 0.08
CA SER A 46 4.62 -2.72 0.97
C SER A 46 5.65 -2.61 2.09
N GLN A 47 5.98 -3.72 2.73
CA GLN A 47 7.01 -3.86 3.75
C GLN A 47 8.40 -3.50 3.21
N ARG A 48 8.73 -3.99 2.01
CA ARG A 48 9.98 -3.63 1.32
C ARG A 48 10.05 -2.14 1.00
N PHE A 49 8.96 -1.52 0.53
CA PHE A 49 8.91 -0.08 0.30
C PHE A 49 9.11 0.68 1.60
N THR A 50 8.41 0.29 2.66
CA THR A 50 8.53 0.89 4.00
C THR A 50 9.97 0.96 4.45
N TYR A 51 10.65 -0.19 4.47
CA TYR A 51 12.03 -0.26 4.93
C TYR A 51 12.95 0.59 4.04
N GLY A 52 12.87 0.41 2.73
CA GLY A 52 13.74 1.15 1.80
C GLY A 52 13.52 2.65 1.79
N LEU A 53 12.28 3.13 1.99
CA LEU A 53 11.97 4.55 2.14
C LEU A 53 12.54 5.12 3.45
N CYS A 54 12.45 4.37 4.55
CA CYS A 54 13.07 4.78 5.81
C CYS A 54 14.60 4.85 5.68
N GLU A 55 15.24 3.89 5.00
CA GLU A 55 16.69 3.89 4.72
C GLU A 55 17.13 5.07 3.84
N THR A 56 16.23 5.65 3.03
CA THR A 56 16.50 6.87 2.25
C THR A 56 16.09 8.16 2.96
N GLY A 57 15.75 8.09 4.25
CA GLY A 57 15.44 9.23 5.10
C GLY A 57 14.03 9.77 4.91
N LYS A 58 13.09 8.95 4.42
CA LYS A 58 11.67 9.30 4.34
C LYS A 58 10.92 8.76 5.54
N SER A 59 10.00 9.58 6.04
CA SER A 59 9.05 9.16 7.07
C SER A 59 7.93 8.35 6.43
N VAL A 60 7.54 7.25 7.08
CA VAL A 60 6.50 6.35 6.58
C VAL A 60 5.46 6.10 7.66
N THR A 61 4.17 6.24 7.32
CA THR A 61 3.07 5.65 8.08
C THR A 61 2.67 4.35 7.42
N PHE A 62 2.63 3.25 8.17
CA PHE A 62 2.13 1.96 7.73
C PHE A 62 0.89 1.58 8.54
N LEU A 63 -0.27 1.66 7.91
CA LEU A 63 -1.54 1.20 8.48
C LEU A 63 -1.81 -0.23 8.01
N SER A 64 -1.75 -1.18 8.93
CA SER A 64 -2.06 -2.59 8.65
C SER A 64 -3.44 -2.97 9.17
N THR A 65 -4.25 -3.62 8.34
CA THR A 65 -5.53 -4.24 8.75
C THR A 65 -5.39 -5.73 9.04
N GLU A 66 -4.19 -6.31 8.84
CA GLU A 66 -3.94 -7.76 8.98
C GLU A 66 -2.97 -8.08 10.12
N LEU A 67 -1.93 -7.26 10.31
CA LEU A 67 -0.89 -7.50 11.31
C LEU A 67 -1.01 -6.52 12.47
N GLU A 68 -0.87 -7.06 13.68
CA GLU A 68 -0.55 -6.24 14.86
C GLU A 68 0.94 -5.88 14.88
N VAL A 69 1.32 -4.91 15.72
CA VAL A 69 2.70 -4.39 15.86
C VAL A 69 3.72 -5.52 16.00
N LYS A 70 3.46 -6.49 16.89
CA LYS A 70 4.38 -7.62 17.12
C LYS A 70 4.54 -8.47 15.87
N GLY A 71 3.42 -8.82 15.22
CA GLY A 71 3.42 -9.61 13.99
C GLY A 71 4.14 -8.90 12.85
N PHE A 72 3.97 -7.57 12.74
CA PHE A 72 4.70 -6.75 11.78
C PHE A 72 6.21 -6.77 12.03
N VAL A 73 6.67 -6.54 13.27
CA VAL A 73 8.10 -6.57 13.60
C VAL A 73 8.70 -7.96 13.32
N ASP A 74 8.03 -9.03 13.75
CA ASP A 74 8.47 -10.41 13.50
C ASP A 74 8.56 -10.70 11.99
N GLN A 75 7.56 -10.24 11.22
CA GLN A 75 7.52 -10.38 9.76
C GLN A 75 8.66 -9.62 9.09
N MET A 76 8.89 -8.36 9.46
CA MET A 76 9.96 -7.51 8.94
C MET A 76 11.34 -8.12 9.21
N ASN A 77 11.56 -8.63 10.43
CA ASN A 77 12.79 -9.35 10.80
C ASN A 77 12.97 -10.63 9.98
N SER A 78 11.90 -11.38 9.73
CA SER A 78 11.94 -12.58 8.90
C SER A 78 12.35 -12.31 7.45
N LEU A 79 12.16 -11.07 6.97
CA LEU A 79 12.53 -10.60 5.63
C LEU A 79 13.88 -9.85 5.63
N ASN A 80 14.59 -9.78 6.77
CA ASN A 80 15.82 -9.02 6.94
C ASN A 80 15.65 -7.50 6.68
N TYR A 81 14.48 -6.98 7.09
CA TYR A 81 14.12 -5.57 7.07
C TYR A 81 13.90 -5.06 8.49
N ASN A 82 14.92 -5.08 9.34
CA ASN A 82 14.80 -4.72 10.76
C ASN A 82 14.31 -3.26 10.92
N VAL A 83 13.13 -3.06 11.51
CA VAL A 83 12.43 -1.75 11.59
C VAL A 83 12.48 -1.12 12.97
N GLU A 84 13.06 -1.78 13.97
CA GLU A 84 13.03 -1.34 15.36
C GLU A 84 13.64 0.04 15.55
N GLU A 85 14.77 0.33 14.89
CA GLU A 85 15.36 1.68 14.92
C GLU A 85 14.44 2.72 14.26
N HIS A 86 13.81 2.37 13.13
CA HIS A 86 12.87 3.27 12.44
C HIS A 86 11.63 3.57 13.27
N LEU A 87 11.14 2.59 14.05
CA LEU A 87 10.06 2.79 15.01
C LEU A 87 10.51 3.67 16.19
N LEU A 88 11.70 3.41 16.75
CA LEU A 88 12.23 4.16 17.91
C LEU A 88 12.55 5.62 17.59
N PHE A 89 13.01 5.90 16.37
CA PHE A 89 13.35 7.25 15.91
C PHE A 89 12.20 7.94 15.15
N GLU A 90 11.00 7.35 15.17
CA GLU A 90 9.79 7.91 14.55
C GLU A 90 9.93 8.15 13.02
N ASN A 91 10.84 7.43 12.36
CA ASN A 91 10.89 7.36 10.89
C ASN A 91 9.75 6.48 10.35
N LEU A 92 9.28 5.53 11.14
CA LEU A 92 8.16 4.66 10.85
C LEU A 92 7.10 4.79 11.95
N LEU A 93 5.90 5.21 11.58
CA LEU A 93 4.69 5.06 12.39
C LEU A 93 3.93 3.82 11.92
N PHE A 94 3.85 2.79 12.75
CA PHE A 94 3.03 1.62 12.48
C PHE A 94 1.72 1.68 13.26
N LEU A 95 0.60 1.46 12.56
CA LEU A 95 -0.74 1.45 13.14
C LEU A 95 -1.45 0.16 12.74
N HIS A 96 -2.13 -0.45 13.70
CA HIS A 96 -3.02 -1.58 13.45
C HIS A 96 -4.46 -1.09 13.42
N GLY A 97 -5.13 -1.25 12.28
CA GLY A 97 -6.56 -1.04 12.13
C GLY A 97 -7.30 -2.29 12.55
N ASP A 98 -7.73 -2.35 13.81
CA ASP A 98 -8.56 -3.44 14.32
C ASP A 98 -9.98 -3.31 13.74
N LEU A 99 -10.26 -4.10 12.69
CA LEU A 99 -11.56 -4.11 12.01
C LEU A 99 -12.57 -5.07 12.68
N ASP A 100 -12.11 -5.92 13.61
CA ASP A 100 -12.93 -6.94 14.29
C ASP A 100 -13.53 -6.41 15.61
N SER A 101 -13.00 -5.30 16.14
CA SER A 101 -13.45 -4.67 17.39
C SER A 101 -14.87 -4.07 17.37
N GLY A 102 -15.62 -4.21 16.28
CA GLY A 102 -17.04 -3.86 16.21
C GLY A 102 -18.00 -4.72 17.06
N GLY A 103 -17.54 -5.39 18.14
CA GLY A 103 -18.43 -6.27 18.90
C GLY A 103 -18.06 -6.79 20.30
N VAL A 104 -16.95 -6.43 20.97
CA VAL A 104 -16.62 -7.11 22.25
C VAL A 104 -16.16 -6.23 23.44
N LEU A 105 -16.02 -4.91 23.33
CA LEU A 105 -15.59 -4.09 24.50
C LEU A 105 -16.46 -2.88 24.86
N SER A 106 -17.75 -2.95 24.55
CA SER A 106 -18.75 -2.05 25.12
C SER A 106 -19.94 -2.87 25.62
N SER A 107 -19.97 -3.13 26.93
CA SER A 107 -21.16 -3.63 27.62
C SER A 107 -22.20 -2.52 27.83
N ASP A 108 -22.42 -1.70 26.79
CA ASP A 108 -23.46 -0.67 26.76
C ASP A 108 -24.49 -1.02 25.68
N PRO A 109 -25.76 -1.31 26.03
CA PRO A 109 -26.82 -1.71 25.10
C PRO A 109 -27.19 -0.67 24.02
N ASP A 110 -26.61 0.54 24.09
CA ASP A 110 -26.88 1.67 23.19
C ASP A 110 -25.79 1.88 22.10
N GLU A 111 -24.73 1.07 22.03
CA GLU A 111 -23.73 1.20 20.95
C GLU A 111 -24.19 0.57 19.62
N GLN A 112 -25.08 1.30 18.93
CA GLN A 112 -25.28 1.18 17.48
C GLN A 112 -24.18 1.85 16.66
N ASN A 113 -23.12 2.37 17.28
CA ASN A 113 -21.97 2.97 16.60
C ASN A 113 -20.98 1.88 16.18
N ARG A 114 -21.25 1.19 15.07
CA ARG A 114 -20.13 0.76 14.23
C ARG A 114 -19.45 2.05 13.79
N GLN A 115 -18.26 2.34 14.31
CA GLN A 115 -17.52 3.58 14.04
C GLN A 115 -17.37 3.80 12.53
N ASP A 116 -17.50 5.04 12.07
CA ASP A 116 -17.31 5.43 10.67
C ASP A 116 -15.80 5.38 10.35
N LEU A 117 -15.28 4.16 10.13
CA LEU A 117 -13.85 3.86 9.97
C LEU A 117 -13.15 4.77 8.97
N LEU A 118 -13.78 5.07 7.83
CA LEU A 118 -13.24 5.96 6.81
C LEU A 118 -13.18 7.41 7.28
N THR A 119 -14.20 7.87 8.01
CA THR A 119 -14.22 9.22 8.57
C THR A 119 -13.12 9.37 9.61
N ASP A 120 -13.02 8.41 10.54
CA ASP A 120 -11.99 8.40 11.59
C ASP A 120 -10.57 8.36 10.98
N LEU A 121 -10.37 7.51 9.97
CA LEU A 121 -9.12 7.45 9.20
C LEU A 121 -8.78 8.79 8.54
N MET A 122 -9.76 9.47 7.96
CA MET A 122 -9.57 10.74 7.24
C MET A 122 -9.35 11.92 8.19
N ASP A 123 -9.91 11.88 9.39
CA ASP A 123 -9.80 12.94 10.40
C ASP A 123 -8.53 12.82 11.26
N GLU A 124 -7.88 11.65 11.30
CA GLU A 124 -6.66 11.42 12.08
C GLU A 124 -5.42 12.03 11.40
N GLU A 125 -5.11 13.29 11.72
CA GLU A 125 -3.96 14.04 11.16
C GLU A 125 -2.62 13.31 11.30
N THR A 126 -2.44 12.54 12.38
CA THR A 126 -1.17 11.84 12.67
C THR A 126 -0.84 10.82 11.58
N ILE A 127 -1.84 10.10 11.07
CA ILE A 127 -1.67 9.10 9.99
C ILE A 127 -1.06 9.76 8.75
N TRP A 128 -1.53 10.96 8.46
CA TRP A 128 -1.20 11.69 7.24
C TRP A 128 0.01 12.61 7.40
N SER A 129 0.74 12.60 8.52
CA SER A 129 1.87 13.52 8.73
C SER A 129 3.16 13.11 7.99
N ALA A 130 3.34 11.81 7.72
CA ALA A 130 4.51 11.24 7.04
C ALA A 130 4.65 11.65 5.55
N ASP A 131 5.84 11.43 4.98
CA ASP A 131 6.12 11.61 3.55
C ASP A 131 5.37 10.58 2.70
N VAL A 132 5.29 9.33 3.20
CA VAL A 132 4.63 8.20 2.54
C VAL A 132 3.65 7.53 3.49
N ILE A 133 2.42 7.32 3.04
CA ILE A 133 1.38 6.62 3.78
C ILE A 133 1.04 5.34 3.02
N ILE A 134 1.13 4.20 3.69
CA ILE A 134 0.84 2.87 3.13
C ILE A 134 -0.33 2.27 3.90
N ILE A 135 -1.39 1.87 3.18
CA ILE A 135 -2.57 1.21 3.73
C ILE A 135 -2.63 -0.22 3.19
N ASP A 136 -2.46 -1.19 4.08
CA ASP A 136 -2.34 -2.62 3.78
C ASP A 136 -3.29 -3.47 4.66
N THR A 137 -4.52 -3.78 4.24
CA THR A 137 -5.12 -3.51 2.92
C THR A 137 -6.25 -2.49 2.99
N PHE A 138 -6.34 -1.66 1.95
CA PHE A 138 -7.36 -0.62 1.85
C PHE A 138 -8.75 -1.20 1.57
N ASP A 139 -8.83 -2.32 0.85
CA ASP A 139 -10.10 -3.01 0.59
C ASP A 139 -10.80 -3.48 1.88
N ALA A 140 -10.03 -3.86 2.90
CA ALA A 140 -10.58 -4.26 4.19
C ALA A 140 -11.28 -3.10 4.90
N ILE A 141 -10.74 -1.88 4.79
CA ILE A 141 -11.36 -0.66 5.34
C ILE A 141 -12.68 -0.38 4.60
N LEU A 142 -12.68 -0.41 3.26
CA LEU A 142 -13.89 -0.19 2.46
C LEU A 142 -15.01 -1.19 2.79
N ARG A 143 -14.69 -2.47 2.97
CA ARG A 143 -15.71 -3.50 3.25
C ARG A 143 -16.31 -3.41 4.65
N ASN A 144 -15.54 -2.94 5.62
CA ASN A 144 -15.95 -2.92 7.03
C ASN A 144 -16.48 -1.56 7.48
N ASP A 145 -16.37 -0.53 6.65
CA ASP A 145 -16.95 0.78 6.90
C ASP A 145 -18.49 0.76 6.72
N PRO A 146 -19.28 1.06 7.78
CA PRO A 146 -20.74 0.98 7.73
C PRO A 146 -21.38 1.95 6.73
N LYS A 147 -20.81 3.15 6.59
CA LYS A 147 -21.30 4.17 5.66
C LYS A 147 -21.06 3.74 4.22
N PHE A 148 -19.88 3.21 3.92
CA PHE A 148 -19.54 2.64 2.62
C PHE A 148 -20.43 1.43 2.31
N GLU A 149 -20.65 0.53 3.28
CA GLU A 149 -21.55 -0.62 3.13
C GLU A 149 -22.99 -0.17 2.81
N ALA A 150 -23.49 0.88 3.47
CA ALA A 150 -24.80 1.45 3.20
C ALA A 150 -24.89 2.01 1.77
N LEU A 151 -23.89 2.78 1.33
CA LEU A 151 -23.83 3.35 -0.02
C LEU A 151 -23.76 2.28 -1.10
N VAL A 152 -23.01 1.18 -0.87
CA VAL A 152 -22.98 0.02 -1.77
C VAL A 152 -24.38 -0.61 -1.91
N ARG A 153 -25.17 -0.70 -0.84
CA ARG A 153 -26.55 -1.23 -0.91
C ARG A 153 -27.49 -0.33 -1.71
N GLU A 154 -27.18 0.97 -1.79
CA GLU A 154 -27.94 1.96 -2.54
C GLU A 154 -27.45 2.14 -3.99
N ASN A 155 -26.39 1.43 -4.40
CA ASN A 155 -25.67 1.59 -5.67
C ASN A 155 -25.01 2.97 -5.82
N GLU A 156 -24.57 3.56 -4.71
CA GLU A 156 -23.87 4.85 -4.63
C GLU A 156 -22.37 4.71 -4.29
N GLU A 157 -21.81 3.49 -4.39
CA GLU A 157 -20.41 3.21 -4.05
C GLU A 157 -19.40 4.06 -4.85
N ARG A 158 -19.76 4.42 -6.08
CA ARG A 158 -18.94 5.30 -6.91
C ARG A 158 -18.84 6.71 -6.32
N GLN A 159 -19.94 7.22 -5.76
CA GLN A 159 -19.96 8.54 -5.12
C GLN A 159 -19.10 8.53 -3.84
N ALA A 160 -19.22 7.46 -3.03
CA ALA A 160 -18.38 7.24 -1.86
C ALA A 160 -16.89 7.22 -2.23
N ALA A 161 -16.52 6.47 -3.26
CA ALA A 161 -15.15 6.39 -3.74
C ALA A 161 -14.63 7.78 -4.17
N LEU A 162 -15.45 8.63 -4.80
CA LEU A 162 -15.05 9.98 -5.21
C LEU A 162 -14.76 10.91 -4.02
N GLU A 163 -15.46 10.77 -2.90
CA GLU A 163 -15.17 11.52 -1.66
C GLU A 163 -13.79 11.15 -1.12
N ILE A 164 -13.51 9.84 -1.01
CA ILE A 164 -12.21 9.33 -0.54
C ILE A 164 -11.08 9.73 -1.48
N ILE A 165 -11.30 9.63 -2.80
CA ILE A 165 -10.33 10.08 -3.81
C ILE A 165 -10.04 11.57 -3.68
N SER A 166 -11.07 12.40 -3.43
CA SER A 166 -10.90 13.84 -3.25
C SER A 166 -10.02 14.14 -2.04
N PHE A 167 -10.20 13.39 -0.95
CA PHE A 167 -9.33 13.44 0.22
C PHE A 167 -7.89 13.06 -0.11
N PHE A 168 -7.65 11.90 -0.74
CA PHE A 168 -6.29 11.50 -1.13
C PHE A 168 -5.64 12.51 -2.07
N ARG A 169 -6.39 13.10 -3.00
CA ARG A 169 -5.90 14.17 -3.87
C ARG A 169 -5.48 15.41 -3.09
N ASN A 170 -6.18 15.77 -2.03
CA ASN A 170 -5.76 16.84 -1.11
C ASN A 170 -4.46 16.48 -0.37
N VAL A 171 -4.34 15.25 0.14
CA VAL A 171 -3.12 14.77 0.82
C VAL A 171 -1.91 14.84 -0.11
N ILE A 172 -2.00 14.28 -1.32
CA ILE A 172 -0.86 14.23 -2.24
C ILE A 172 -0.51 15.60 -2.84
N SER A 173 -1.43 16.58 -2.80
CA SER A 173 -1.13 17.95 -3.22
C SER A 173 -0.05 18.62 -2.36
N GLN A 174 0.21 18.07 -1.17
CA GLN A 174 1.26 18.49 -0.24
C GLN A 174 2.62 17.81 -0.53
N GLY A 175 2.73 17.05 -1.64
CA GLY A 175 3.93 16.32 -2.04
C GLY A 175 4.07 14.92 -1.43
N LYS A 176 3.06 14.47 -0.65
CA LYS A 176 2.99 13.15 -0.04
C LYS A 176 2.74 12.04 -1.06
N VAL A 177 3.05 10.80 -0.69
CA VAL A 177 2.71 9.60 -1.48
C VAL A 177 1.72 8.75 -0.68
N VAL A 178 0.64 8.32 -1.32
CA VAL A 178 -0.34 7.39 -0.72
C VAL A 178 -0.30 6.08 -1.49
N ILE A 179 0.01 4.98 -0.81
CA ILE A 179 0.06 3.63 -1.37
C ILE A 179 -1.10 2.81 -0.81
N LEU A 180 -1.95 2.32 -1.70
CA LEU A 180 -3.13 1.51 -1.35
C LEU A 180 -2.90 0.10 -1.87
N THR A 181 -3.03 -0.90 -1.00
CA THR A 181 -3.11 -2.30 -1.46
C THR A 181 -4.56 -2.75 -1.49
N VAL A 182 -4.92 -3.48 -2.54
CA VAL A 182 -6.29 -3.95 -2.77
C VAL A 182 -6.28 -5.38 -3.26
N ASP A 183 -7.08 -6.24 -2.64
CA ASP A 183 -7.50 -7.51 -3.23
C ASP A 183 -8.76 -7.31 -4.09
N PRO A 184 -8.65 -7.37 -5.44
CA PRO A 184 -9.77 -7.09 -6.33
C PRO A 184 -10.88 -8.16 -6.27
N SER A 185 -10.64 -9.32 -5.66
CA SER A 185 -11.65 -10.36 -5.49
C SER A 185 -12.63 -10.06 -4.35
N THR A 186 -12.30 -9.08 -3.51
CA THR A 186 -13.02 -8.80 -2.27
C THR A 186 -13.96 -7.60 -2.36
N VAL A 187 -13.71 -6.67 -3.29
CA VAL A 187 -14.50 -5.44 -3.48
C VAL A 187 -14.90 -5.32 -4.95
N GLY A 188 -16.13 -4.85 -5.21
CA GLY A 188 -16.69 -4.74 -6.55
C GLY A 188 -16.01 -3.68 -7.45
N GLU A 189 -16.16 -3.84 -8.76
CA GLU A 189 -15.56 -2.95 -9.77
C GLU A 189 -16.01 -1.48 -9.64
N GLU A 190 -17.28 -1.23 -9.28
CA GLU A 190 -17.78 0.14 -9.13
C GLU A 190 -17.12 0.89 -7.95
N ALA A 191 -16.65 0.16 -6.93
CA ALA A 191 -15.93 0.73 -5.80
C ALA A 191 -14.45 0.93 -6.10
N ILE A 192 -13.77 -0.04 -6.73
CA ILE A 192 -12.31 0.03 -7.00
C ILE A 192 -11.97 0.76 -8.31
N GLY A 193 -12.84 0.68 -9.32
CA GLY A 193 -12.65 1.28 -10.64
C GLY A 193 -12.31 2.79 -10.62
N PRO A 194 -12.96 3.62 -9.76
CA PRO A 194 -12.57 5.01 -9.57
C PRO A 194 -11.11 5.18 -9.10
N PHE A 195 -10.62 4.34 -8.18
CA PHE A 195 -9.24 4.38 -7.69
C PHE A 195 -8.24 3.99 -8.79
N ARG A 196 -8.52 2.94 -9.58
CA ARG A 196 -7.71 2.57 -10.76
C ARG A 196 -7.61 3.71 -11.78
N SER A 197 -8.73 4.39 -12.01
CA SER A 197 -8.84 5.46 -13.00
C SER A 197 -8.00 6.66 -12.62
N ILE A 198 -7.91 6.97 -11.32
CA ILE A 198 -7.23 8.15 -10.80
C ILE A 198 -5.80 7.88 -10.33
N ALA A 199 -5.40 6.62 -10.11
CA ALA A 199 -4.05 6.29 -9.66
C ALA A 199 -2.99 6.87 -10.61
N ASP A 200 -1.95 7.46 -10.04
CA ASP A 200 -0.81 7.99 -10.81
C ASP A 200 0.18 6.86 -11.13
N VAL A 201 0.32 5.90 -10.19
CA VAL A 201 1.02 4.63 -10.39
C VAL A 201 0.04 3.48 -10.13
N PHE A 202 -0.06 2.54 -11.07
CA PHE A 202 -0.90 1.35 -10.93
C PHE A 202 -0.07 0.10 -11.22
N ILE A 203 0.08 -0.75 -10.20
CA ILE A 203 0.86 -1.99 -10.23
C ILE A 203 -0.07 -3.15 -9.93
N GLU A 204 -0.07 -4.15 -10.81
CA GLU A 204 -0.80 -5.41 -10.60
C GLU A 204 0.20 -6.50 -10.22
N LEU A 205 -0.04 -7.19 -9.11
CA LEU A 205 0.72 -8.32 -8.60
C LEU A 205 0.05 -9.59 -9.09
N GLU A 206 0.69 -10.26 -10.05
CA GLU A 206 0.19 -11.49 -10.63
C GLU A 206 1.00 -12.70 -10.13
N MET A 207 0.31 -13.81 -9.88
CA MET A 207 0.92 -15.13 -9.70
C MET A 207 0.79 -15.91 -11.00
N ILE A 208 1.91 -16.27 -11.61
CA ILE A 208 1.97 -17.12 -12.81
C ILE A 208 2.42 -18.51 -12.41
N GLU A 209 1.60 -19.51 -12.72
CA GLU A 209 2.02 -20.91 -12.67
C GLU A 209 2.91 -21.24 -13.86
N VAL A 210 4.16 -21.62 -13.60
CA VAL A 210 5.12 -22.06 -14.62
C VAL A 210 5.57 -23.47 -14.25
N GLY A 211 4.97 -24.46 -14.90
CA GLY A 211 5.21 -25.87 -14.56
C GLY A 211 4.63 -26.18 -13.17
N ASN A 212 5.51 -26.50 -12.21
CA ASN A 212 5.13 -26.75 -10.82
C ASN A 212 5.46 -25.57 -9.89
N ASP A 213 6.04 -24.49 -10.41
CA ASP A 213 6.46 -23.34 -9.62
C ASP A 213 5.46 -22.18 -9.78
N ILE A 214 5.15 -21.52 -8.66
CA ILE A 214 4.39 -20.26 -8.67
C ILE A 214 5.40 -19.11 -8.71
N ARG A 215 5.41 -18.35 -9.80
CA ARG A 215 6.21 -17.14 -9.94
C ARG A 215 5.34 -15.92 -9.67
N ARG A 216 5.89 -14.93 -8.99
CA ARG A 216 5.21 -13.64 -8.77
C ARG A 216 5.80 -12.60 -9.71
N GLN A 217 4.96 -11.72 -10.22
CA GLN A 217 5.41 -10.59 -11.01
C GLN A 217 4.63 -9.32 -10.66
N LEU A 218 5.32 -8.19 -10.72
CA LEU A 218 4.73 -6.86 -10.78
C LEU A 218 4.49 -6.54 -12.26
N PHE A 219 3.25 -6.22 -12.63
CA PHE A 219 2.89 -5.68 -13.92
C PHE A 219 2.55 -4.19 -13.76
N ILE A 220 3.43 -3.33 -14.25
CA ILE A 220 3.27 -1.88 -14.14
C ILE A 220 2.32 -1.43 -15.25
N LYS A 221 1.05 -1.17 -14.90
CA LYS A 221 0.00 -0.74 -15.86
C LYS A 221 0.08 0.74 -16.17
N ARG A 222 0.47 1.54 -15.18
CA ARG A 222 0.58 2.99 -15.28
C ARG A 222 1.70 3.47 -14.36
N PHE A 223 2.46 4.45 -14.84
CA PHE A 223 3.50 5.10 -14.06
C PHE A 223 3.66 6.55 -14.53
N ALA A 224 2.81 7.44 -14.02
CA ALA A 224 2.91 8.87 -14.28
C ALA A 224 4.11 9.46 -13.53
N GLY A 225 4.75 10.50 -14.08
CA GLY A 225 5.87 11.16 -13.41
C GLY A 225 7.16 10.32 -13.30
N MET A 226 7.37 9.39 -14.24
CA MET A 226 8.56 8.53 -14.25
C MET A 226 9.87 9.33 -14.31
N GLY A 227 10.84 8.89 -13.51
CA GLY A 227 12.21 9.41 -13.49
C GLY A 227 12.99 8.92 -14.71
N GLU A 228 13.26 7.62 -14.65
CA GLU A 228 13.85 6.84 -15.72
C GLU A 228 12.84 5.84 -16.31
N GLN A 229 13.29 5.03 -17.27
CA GLN A 229 12.48 3.99 -17.85
C GLN A 229 12.11 2.94 -16.79
N VAL A 230 10.81 2.77 -16.57
CA VAL A 230 10.23 1.73 -15.71
C VAL A 230 10.05 0.45 -16.52
N GLY A 231 10.36 -0.70 -15.92
CA GLY A 231 10.13 -1.99 -16.56
C GLY A 231 8.64 -2.34 -16.57
N ASP A 232 8.10 -2.80 -17.72
CA ASP A 232 6.68 -3.19 -17.80
C ASP A 232 6.34 -4.36 -16.86
N ARG A 233 7.27 -5.30 -16.70
CA ARG A 233 7.09 -6.49 -15.85
C ARG A 233 8.35 -6.81 -15.06
N VAL A 234 8.20 -6.98 -13.75
CA VAL A 234 9.29 -7.28 -12.81
C VAL A 234 8.96 -8.57 -12.07
N GLY A 235 9.67 -9.65 -12.39
CA GLY A 235 9.53 -10.92 -11.68
C GLY A 235 10.20 -10.85 -10.31
N TYR A 236 9.60 -11.44 -9.29
CA TYR A 236 10.18 -11.45 -7.95
C TYR A 236 9.81 -12.70 -7.14
N SER A 237 10.61 -12.96 -6.12
CA SER A 237 10.32 -13.95 -5.08
C SER A 237 10.48 -13.33 -3.69
N VAL A 238 9.73 -13.86 -2.73
CA VAL A 238 9.84 -13.49 -1.30
C VAL A 238 10.60 -14.60 -0.61
N ARG A 239 11.75 -14.28 0.00
CA ARG A 239 12.64 -15.28 0.63
C ARG A 239 12.92 -14.90 2.08
N SER A 240 12.72 -15.83 3.00
CA SER A 240 13.07 -15.65 4.41
C SER A 240 14.57 -15.38 4.56
N GLY A 241 14.93 -14.43 5.42
CA GLY A 241 16.29 -13.98 5.69
C GLY A 241 16.90 -13.07 4.61
N VAL A 242 16.17 -12.78 3.52
CA VAL A 242 16.66 -11.97 2.40
C VAL A 242 15.67 -10.86 2.03
N GLY A 243 14.38 -11.19 2.01
CA GLY A 243 13.32 -10.29 1.58
C GLY A 243 12.94 -10.50 0.11
N ILE A 244 12.67 -9.40 -0.60
CA ILE A 244 12.36 -9.37 -2.03
C ILE A 244 13.61 -9.64 -2.85
N VAL A 245 13.52 -10.60 -3.76
CA VAL A 245 14.56 -10.91 -4.74
C VAL A 245 13.99 -10.73 -6.13
N ILE A 246 14.58 -9.83 -6.92
CA ILE A 246 14.19 -9.61 -8.32
C ILE A 246 14.76 -10.73 -9.18
N GLU A 247 13.89 -11.41 -9.91
CA GLU A 247 14.26 -12.47 -10.84
C GLU A 247 14.62 -11.86 -12.20
N ASN A 248 15.85 -12.06 -12.66
CA ASN A 248 16.24 -11.61 -13.99
C ASN A 248 15.41 -12.33 -15.05
N ARG A 249 14.98 -11.59 -16.08
CA ARG A 249 14.47 -12.18 -17.31
C ARG A 249 15.58 -13.04 -17.93
N SER A 250 15.48 -14.37 -17.82
CA SER A 250 16.15 -15.24 -18.77
C SER A 250 15.54 -14.92 -20.14
N VAL A 251 16.30 -14.24 -20.99
CA VAL A 251 15.95 -14.10 -22.41
C VAL A 251 15.88 -15.52 -22.97
N ALA A 252 14.68 -15.95 -23.35
CA ALA A 252 14.49 -17.12 -24.21
C ALA A 252 14.46 -16.63 -25.67
#